data_AF-A0A2N1Y2L7-F1
#
_entry.id   AF-A0A2N1Y2L7-F1
#
_cell.length_a   1.000
_cell.length_b   1.000
_cell.length_c   1.000
_cell.angle_alpha   90.00
_cell.angle_beta   90.00
_cell.angle_gamma   90.00
#
_symmetry.space_group_name_H-M   'P 1'
#
loop_
_entity.id
_entity.type
_entity.pdbx_description
1 polymer ?
#
loop_
_entity_poly.entity_id
_entity_poly.type
_entity_poly.pdbx_seq_one_letter_code
_entity_poly.pdbx_strand_id
1 'polypeptide(L)'
;MRKHGLLFLSALLLWAQFMAPDMAYAYKVKNLCIVNCGVPIGFINASLAVVILPSSSSMGSTQLKWTWDFEPRKPWFKLGCVYVHVNDQMNANVVQCEHPGNTYTTNISWITAGNMYTFILSPYVGDTVPVDSLIQIVAAPGKQTSVDVTGVLP
;
A
#
# COMPACT_ATOMS: atom_id res chain seq x y z
N MET A 1 -22.10 -58.52 -32.48
CA MET A 1 -23.04 -57.47 -32.01
C MET A 1 -22.29 -56.49 -31.13
N ARG A 2 -22.67 -55.21 -31.09
CA ARG A 2 -22.08 -54.17 -30.21
C ARG A 2 -22.35 -54.47 -28.73
N LYS A 3 -21.42 -54.11 -27.84
CA LYS A 3 -21.57 -52.99 -26.89
C LYS A 3 -20.25 -52.68 -26.17
N HIS A 4 -20.07 -51.41 -25.79
CA HIS A 4 -18.82 -50.87 -25.25
C HIS A 4 -18.70 -51.12 -23.74
N GLY A 5 -17.52 -51.55 -23.28
CA GLY A 5 -17.13 -51.53 -21.87
C GLY A 5 -16.28 -50.30 -21.56
N LEU A 6 -16.91 -49.15 -21.34
CA LEU A 6 -16.25 -47.86 -21.15
C LEU A 6 -16.44 -47.37 -19.70
N LEU A 7 -15.69 -47.95 -18.77
CA LEU A 7 -15.68 -47.61 -17.34
C LEU A 7 -14.25 -47.66 -16.77
N PHE A 8 -13.42 -46.70 -17.18
CA PHE A 8 -12.06 -46.54 -16.63
C PHE A 8 -11.62 -45.07 -16.56
N LEU A 9 -12.54 -44.14 -16.32
CA LEU A 9 -12.29 -42.69 -16.29
C LEU A 9 -13.28 -41.96 -15.35
N SER A 10 -13.13 -42.15 -14.03
CA SER A 10 -13.91 -41.39 -13.02
C SER A 10 -13.22 -41.18 -11.67
N ALA A 11 -12.13 -41.89 -11.35
CA ALA A 11 -11.42 -41.75 -10.07
C ALA A 11 -10.33 -40.66 -10.03
N LEU A 12 -9.90 -40.14 -11.18
CA LEU A 12 -8.77 -39.18 -11.28
C LEU A 12 -9.17 -37.70 -11.17
N LEU A 13 -10.46 -37.37 -11.05
CA LEU A 13 -10.94 -35.98 -11.00
C LEU A 13 -11.07 -35.40 -9.57
N LEU A 14 -10.86 -36.19 -8.51
CA LEU A 14 -10.93 -35.70 -7.12
C LEU A 14 -9.60 -35.16 -6.54
N TRP A 15 -8.49 -35.21 -7.29
CA TRP A 15 -7.18 -34.70 -6.83
C TRP A 15 -6.73 -33.39 -7.50
N ALA A 16 -7.53 -32.84 -8.42
CA ALA A 16 -7.19 -31.62 -9.16
C ALA A 16 -7.51 -30.30 -8.41
N GLN A 17 -8.03 -30.35 -7.18
CA GLN A 17 -8.50 -29.17 -6.45
C GLN A 17 -7.54 -28.62 -5.37
N PHE A 18 -6.37 -29.26 -5.17
CA PHE A 18 -5.48 -28.94 -4.03
C PHE A 18 -4.14 -28.28 -4.39
N MET A 19 -3.95 -27.87 -5.63
CA MET A 19 -2.74 -27.19 -6.13
C MET A 19 -3.12 -26.09 -7.14
N ALA A 20 -3.95 -25.12 -6.72
CA ALA A 20 -3.91 -23.82 -7.38
C ALA A 20 -2.59 -23.16 -6.96
N PRO A 21 -1.66 -22.84 -7.89
CA PRO A 21 -0.41 -22.20 -7.51
C PRO A 21 -0.71 -20.78 -7.02
N ASP A 22 -0.19 -20.42 -5.83
CA ASP A 22 -0.21 -19.06 -5.30
C ASP A 22 0.39 -18.10 -6.35
N MET A 23 -0.46 -17.32 -7.01
CA MET A 23 -0.06 -16.40 -8.07
C MET A 23 0.29 -14.99 -7.55
N ALA A 24 1.15 -14.30 -8.29
CA ALA A 24 1.90 -13.15 -7.81
C ALA A 24 1.76 -11.87 -8.70
N TYR A 25 1.87 -10.71 -8.05
CA TYR A 25 2.19 -9.42 -8.66
C TYR A 25 3.67 -9.33 -9.07
N ALA A 26 4.07 -8.16 -9.57
CA ALA A 26 5.43 -7.66 -9.53
C ALA A 26 5.43 -6.21 -9.00
N TYR A 27 6.51 -5.78 -8.33
CA TYR A 27 6.98 -4.39 -8.41
C TYR A 27 8.50 -4.34 -8.26
N LYS A 28 9.10 -3.22 -8.67
CA LYS A 28 10.45 -3.19 -9.24
C LYS A 28 11.29 -2.07 -8.62
N VAL A 29 12.26 -2.44 -7.78
CA VAL A 29 13.46 -1.62 -7.56
C VAL A 29 14.47 -1.95 -8.65
N LYS A 30 15.28 -0.97 -9.08
CA LYS A 30 16.19 -1.05 -10.25
C LYS A 30 17.17 -2.23 -10.13
N ASN A 31 16.76 -3.39 -10.67
CA ASN A 31 17.47 -4.67 -10.79
C ASN A 31 17.50 -5.62 -9.56
N LEU A 32 16.66 -5.46 -8.54
CA LEU A 32 16.48 -6.49 -7.49
C LEU A 32 15.00 -6.70 -7.12
N CYS A 33 14.44 -7.83 -7.55
CA CYS A 33 13.20 -8.40 -7.02
C CYS A 33 13.60 -9.57 -6.10
N ILE A 34 13.37 -9.45 -4.79
CA ILE A 34 14.06 -10.32 -3.83
C ILE A 34 13.37 -11.69 -3.66
N VAL A 35 12.06 -11.78 -3.43
CA VAL A 35 11.30 -13.04 -3.60
C VAL A 35 9.77 -12.85 -3.69
N ASN A 36 9.10 -13.93 -4.12
CA ASN A 36 7.67 -14.26 -4.14
C ASN A 36 6.66 -13.16 -3.76
N CYS A 37 5.72 -12.92 -4.65
CA CYS A 37 5.08 -11.63 -4.76
C CYS A 37 3.54 -11.73 -4.73
N GLY A 38 2.97 -12.56 -3.85
CA GLY A 38 1.50 -12.78 -3.79
C GLY A 38 0.71 -11.80 -2.93
N VAL A 39 1.26 -11.44 -1.76
CA VAL A 39 0.53 -10.77 -0.67
C VAL A 39 0.89 -9.28 -0.64
N PRO A 40 -0.05 -8.36 -0.93
CA PRO A 40 0.20 -6.91 -0.88
C PRO A 40 0.86 -6.51 0.44
N ILE A 41 1.92 -5.69 0.39
CA ILE A 41 2.66 -5.30 1.60
C ILE A 41 1.98 -4.11 2.30
N GLY A 42 1.22 -3.31 1.57
CA GLY A 42 0.48 -2.20 2.15
C GLY A 42 -0.31 -1.44 1.12
N PHE A 43 -1.25 -0.62 1.57
CA PHE A 43 -1.80 0.47 0.77
C PHE A 43 -2.11 1.68 1.64
N ILE A 44 -2.25 2.83 1.00
CA ILE A 44 -2.74 4.07 1.62
C ILE A 44 -3.86 4.66 0.77
N ASN A 45 -4.80 5.34 1.42
CA ASN A 45 -5.79 6.18 0.78
C ASN A 45 -6.15 7.36 1.68
N ALA A 46 -6.44 8.53 1.10
CA ALA A 46 -6.97 9.67 1.82
C ALA A 46 -8.51 9.67 1.81
N SER A 47 -9.14 10.16 2.87
CA SER A 47 -10.59 10.42 2.88
C SER A 47 -10.95 11.57 1.93
N LEU A 48 -10.04 12.53 1.76
CA LEU A 48 -10.11 13.66 0.84
C LEU A 48 -8.73 13.86 0.21
N ALA A 49 -8.66 13.78 -1.12
CA ALA A 49 -7.48 14.18 -1.91
C ALA A 49 -7.46 15.70 -2.20
N VAL A 50 -8.63 16.35 -2.14
CA VAL A 50 -8.76 17.81 -2.21
C VAL A 50 -9.47 18.26 -0.94
N VAL A 51 -8.78 19.06 -0.13
CA VAL A 51 -9.27 19.58 1.14
C VAL A 51 -9.68 21.03 0.94
N ILE A 52 -10.98 21.30 0.96
CA ILE A 52 -11.52 22.66 0.94
C ILE A 52 -11.29 23.28 2.32
N LEU A 53 -10.57 24.40 2.35
CA LEU A 53 -10.16 25.06 3.58
C LEU A 53 -11.28 25.99 4.09
N PRO A 54 -11.60 25.99 5.39
CA PRO A 54 -12.46 27.02 5.96
C PRO A 54 -11.81 28.40 5.79
N SER A 55 -12.59 29.38 5.32
CA SER A 55 -12.14 30.76 5.10
C SER A 55 -11.56 31.44 6.36
N SER A 56 -11.84 30.87 7.54
CA SER A 56 -11.44 31.36 8.85
C SER A 56 -10.18 30.71 9.44
N SER A 57 -9.78 29.51 9.00
CA SER A 57 -8.75 28.71 9.70
C SER A 57 -7.43 28.54 8.95
N SER A 58 -7.37 28.85 7.65
CA SER A 58 -6.23 28.64 6.71
C SER A 58 -5.65 27.21 6.63
N MET A 59 -6.10 26.32 7.50
CA MET A 59 -5.75 24.92 7.66
C MET A 59 -7.01 24.06 7.61
N GLY A 60 -6.90 22.91 6.95
CA GLY A 60 -7.95 21.90 6.85
C GLY A 60 -7.42 20.51 7.21
N SER A 61 -8.28 19.51 7.08
CA SER A 61 -7.96 18.14 7.49
C SER A 61 -8.36 17.07 6.49
N THR A 62 -7.63 15.95 6.54
CA THR A 62 -7.94 14.69 5.86
C THR A 62 -7.56 13.53 6.77
N GLN A 63 -8.11 12.34 6.53
CA GLN A 63 -7.72 11.12 7.22
C GLN A 63 -7.05 10.17 6.24
N LEU A 64 -5.88 9.65 6.60
CA LEU A 64 -5.20 8.62 5.83
C LEU A 64 -5.58 7.27 6.42
N LYS A 65 -6.22 6.41 5.62
CA LYS A 65 -6.48 5.01 5.97
C LYS A 65 -5.48 4.14 5.24
N TRP A 66 -4.66 3.41 5.99
CA TRP A 66 -3.57 2.62 5.44
C TRP A 66 -3.46 1.25 6.10
N THR A 67 -2.71 0.35 5.47
CA THR A 67 -2.47 -1.00 5.96
C THR A 67 -1.00 -1.32 5.86
N TRP A 68 -0.48 -2.14 6.78
CA TRP A 68 0.90 -2.60 6.72
C TRP A 68 1.01 -4.10 6.97
N ASP A 69 1.76 -4.75 6.09
CA ASP A 69 2.30 -6.11 6.16
C ASP A 69 1.24 -7.12 6.66
N PHE A 70 0.35 -7.49 5.73
CA PHE A 70 -0.97 -8.08 5.99
C PHE A 70 -0.93 -9.49 6.64
N GLU A 71 0.20 -10.20 6.63
CA GLU A 71 0.36 -11.47 7.34
C GLU A 71 1.24 -11.29 8.59
N PRO A 72 0.65 -10.99 9.76
CA PRO A 72 1.41 -10.69 10.99
C PRO A 72 2.32 -11.82 11.47
N ARG A 73 2.14 -13.06 10.97
CA ARG A 73 2.99 -14.20 11.35
C ARG A 73 4.31 -14.27 10.59
N LYS A 74 4.47 -13.54 9.49
CA LYS A 74 5.72 -13.51 8.69
C LYS A 74 6.01 -12.09 8.16
N PRO A 75 6.19 -11.11 9.05
CA PRO A 75 6.44 -9.75 8.62
C PRO A 75 7.80 -9.62 7.92
N TRP A 76 7.81 -8.90 6.81
CA TRP A 76 9.01 -8.56 6.06
C TRP A 76 9.78 -7.41 6.70
N PHE A 77 9.06 -6.51 7.37
CA PHE A 77 9.62 -5.31 7.97
C PHE A 77 9.03 -5.07 9.37
N LYS A 78 9.88 -4.68 10.32
CA LYS A 78 9.47 -4.44 11.72
C LYS A 78 8.44 -3.30 11.86
N LEU A 79 8.54 -2.28 11.02
CA LEU A 79 7.68 -1.09 11.00
C LEU A 79 7.40 -0.67 9.55
N GLY A 80 6.16 -0.26 9.31
CA GLY A 80 5.74 0.49 8.14
C GLY A 80 5.37 1.90 8.54
N CYS A 81 5.73 2.87 7.72
CA CYS A 81 5.55 4.28 8.02
C CYS A 81 4.89 5.01 6.86
N VAL A 82 3.99 5.93 7.23
CA VAL A 82 3.51 6.97 6.34
C VAL A 82 4.52 8.10 6.41
N TYR A 83 5.21 8.34 5.31
CA TYR A 83 6.05 9.49 5.05
C TYR A 83 5.23 10.58 4.36
N VAL A 84 5.65 11.85 4.49
CA VAL A 84 5.14 12.97 3.70
C VAL A 84 6.30 13.78 3.13
N HIS A 85 6.22 14.15 1.86
CA HIS A 85 6.96 15.29 1.31
C HIS A 85 5.97 16.34 0.80
N VAL A 86 6.40 17.60 0.79
CA VAL A 86 5.55 18.74 0.40
C VAL A 86 6.13 19.38 -0.86
N ASN A 87 5.33 19.43 -1.92
CA ASN A 87 5.78 19.85 -3.25
C ASN A 87 7.07 19.09 -3.66
N ASP A 88 8.01 19.78 -4.29
CA ASP A 88 9.30 19.24 -4.74
C ASP A 88 10.39 19.21 -3.64
N GLN A 89 10.01 19.09 -2.36
CA GLN A 89 10.99 18.91 -1.27
C GLN A 89 11.78 17.62 -1.45
N MET A 90 13.12 17.72 -1.44
CA MET A 90 14.02 16.57 -1.59
C MET A 90 13.88 15.51 -0.49
N ASN A 91 13.39 15.89 0.69
CA ASN A 91 13.25 15.01 1.84
C ASN A 91 11.77 14.76 2.17
N ALA A 92 11.46 13.52 2.51
CA ALA A 92 10.23 13.13 3.18
C ALA A 92 10.44 12.98 4.69
N ASN A 93 9.39 13.20 5.47
CA ASN A 93 9.39 13.09 6.94
C ASN A 93 8.35 12.07 7.39
N VAL A 94 8.63 11.31 8.45
CA VAL A 94 7.66 10.40 9.08
C VAL A 94 6.48 11.18 9.66
N VAL A 95 5.28 10.73 9.33
CA VAL A 95 4.02 11.18 9.95
C VAL A 95 3.60 10.21 11.06
N GLN A 96 3.64 8.91 10.77
CA GLN A 96 3.31 7.84 11.71
C GLN A 96 4.00 6.55 11.27
N CYS A 97 4.46 5.74 12.23
CA CYS A 97 5.00 4.39 12.02
C CYS A 97 4.24 3.39 12.87
N GLU A 98 3.95 2.22 12.33
CA GLU A 98 3.19 1.16 13.00
C GLU A 98 3.74 -0.23 12.70
N HIS A 99 3.36 -1.19 13.54
CA HIS A 99 3.70 -2.59 13.34
C HIS A 99 2.86 -3.27 12.23
N PRO A 100 3.33 -4.41 11.69
CA PRO A 100 2.57 -5.30 10.82
C PRO A 100 1.18 -5.72 11.33
N GLY A 101 0.30 -6.08 10.39
CA GLY A 101 -0.89 -6.89 10.65
C GLY A 101 -2.22 -6.16 10.89
N ASN A 102 -2.27 -4.83 10.79
CA ASN A 102 -3.52 -4.08 11.00
C ASN A 102 -3.82 -3.05 9.90
N THR A 103 -5.04 -2.50 9.98
CA THR A 103 -5.43 -1.27 9.29
C THR A 103 -5.36 -0.09 10.27
N TYR A 104 -4.73 0.99 9.84
CA TYR A 104 -4.47 2.19 10.62
C TYR A 104 -5.21 3.41 10.04
N THR A 105 -5.50 4.37 10.91
CA THR A 105 -6.07 5.67 10.54
C THR A 105 -5.20 6.76 11.14
N THR A 106 -4.67 7.65 10.29
CA THR A 106 -3.86 8.80 10.68
C THR A 106 -4.64 10.08 10.38
N ASN A 107 -4.85 10.93 11.39
CA ASN A 107 -5.53 12.22 11.20
C ASN A 107 -4.50 13.29 10.84
N ILE A 108 -4.70 13.94 9.68
CA ILE A 108 -3.87 15.07 9.23
C ILE A 108 -4.70 16.34 9.40
N SER A 109 -4.25 17.27 10.24
CA SER A 109 -4.97 18.52 10.57
C SER A 109 -4.23 19.80 10.15
N TRP A 110 -3.21 19.65 9.29
CA TRP A 110 -2.29 20.73 8.91
C TRP A 110 -2.17 20.93 7.39
N ILE A 111 -3.17 20.48 6.62
CA ILE A 111 -3.23 20.75 5.17
C ILE A 111 -3.48 22.25 4.94
N THR A 112 -2.64 22.91 4.15
CA THR A 112 -2.74 24.34 3.82
C THR A 112 -2.91 24.60 2.32
N ALA A 113 -3.34 25.81 1.95
CA ALA A 113 -3.56 26.20 0.56
C ALA A 113 -2.25 26.25 -0.24
N GLY A 114 -2.31 25.86 -1.52
CA GLY A 114 -1.19 26.02 -2.45
C GLY A 114 -0.03 25.04 -2.24
N ASN A 115 -0.19 24.05 -1.34
CA ASN A 115 0.75 22.96 -1.15
C ASN A 115 0.13 21.63 -1.60
N MET A 116 0.95 20.81 -2.26
CA MET A 116 0.68 19.41 -2.54
C MET A 116 1.45 18.54 -1.53
N TYR A 117 0.73 17.67 -0.85
CA TYR A 117 1.26 16.76 0.17
C TYR A 117 1.17 15.34 -0.38
N THR A 118 2.31 14.76 -0.73
CA THR A 118 2.40 13.38 -1.20
C THR A 118 2.73 12.48 -0.02
N PHE A 119 1.74 11.69 0.41
CA PHE A 119 1.91 10.71 1.47
C PHE A 119 2.35 9.39 0.87
N ILE A 120 3.46 8.83 1.35
CA ILE A 120 4.09 7.60 0.82
C ILE A 120 4.18 6.56 1.92
N LEU A 121 3.69 5.35 1.65
CA LEU A 121 3.85 4.21 2.54
C LEU A 121 5.15 3.46 2.20
N SER A 122 6.07 3.39 3.16
CA SER A 122 7.38 2.76 3.04
C SER A 122 7.74 2.02 4.34
N PRO A 123 8.60 0.98 4.31
CA PRO A 123 9.30 0.53 5.51
C PRO A 123 10.00 1.69 6.22
N TYR A 124 10.17 1.59 7.53
CA TYR A 124 10.97 2.56 8.29
C TYR A 124 12.44 2.56 7.82
N VAL A 125 12.91 3.70 7.35
CA VAL A 125 14.29 3.95 6.90
C VAL A 125 14.95 5.14 7.61
N GLY A 126 14.24 5.77 8.57
CA GLY A 126 14.65 6.99 9.28
C GLY A 126 13.52 8.01 9.36
N ASP A 127 13.63 9.00 10.25
CA ASP A 127 12.58 10.00 10.52
C ASP A 127 12.48 11.07 9.41
N THR A 128 13.62 11.50 8.88
CA THR A 128 13.73 12.40 7.71
C THR A 128 14.72 11.76 6.73
N VAL A 129 14.27 11.50 5.51
CA VAL A 129 15.07 10.82 4.47
C VAL A 129 14.86 11.45 3.11
N PRO A 130 15.85 11.39 2.19
CA PRO A 130 15.62 11.74 0.79
C PRO A 130 14.51 10.90 0.16
N VAL A 131 13.66 11.51 -0.68
CA VAL A 131 12.50 10.83 -1.30
C VAL A 131 12.94 9.64 -2.17
N ASP A 132 14.10 9.72 -2.82
CA ASP A 132 14.68 8.64 -3.63
C ASP A 132 15.21 7.45 -2.83
N SER A 133 15.36 7.62 -1.51
CA SER A 133 15.82 6.60 -0.56
C SER A 133 14.68 5.82 0.09
N LEU A 134 13.42 6.19 -0.18
CA LEU A 134 12.23 5.44 0.26
C LEU A 134 12.12 4.12 -0.51
N ILE A 135 11.84 3.03 0.21
CA ILE A 135 11.73 1.69 -0.39
C ILE A 135 10.33 1.52 -0.98
N GLN A 136 10.26 1.44 -2.31
CA GLN A 136 9.00 1.20 -3.02
C GLN A 136 8.46 -0.20 -2.71
N ILE A 137 7.28 -0.26 -2.08
CA ILE A 137 6.53 -1.49 -1.80
C ILE A 137 5.41 -1.73 -2.81
N VAL A 138 4.80 -2.92 -2.75
CA VAL A 138 3.75 -3.35 -3.69
C VAL A 138 2.37 -3.26 -3.05
N ALA A 139 1.50 -2.45 -3.66
CA ALA A 139 0.08 -2.41 -3.33
C ALA A 139 -0.71 -3.53 -4.03
N ALA A 140 -1.89 -3.81 -3.50
CA ALA A 140 -2.83 -4.73 -4.14
C ALA A 140 -3.32 -4.17 -5.50
N PRO A 141 -3.83 -5.01 -6.42
CA PRO A 141 -4.51 -4.54 -7.62
C PRO A 141 -5.60 -3.51 -7.28
N GLY A 142 -5.56 -2.35 -7.93
CA GLY A 142 -6.49 -1.23 -7.65
C GLY A 142 -6.24 -0.49 -6.33
N LYS A 143 -5.08 -0.67 -5.70
CA LYS A 143 -4.64 0.09 -4.52
C LYS A 143 -3.35 0.86 -4.82
N GLN A 144 -3.03 1.84 -3.98
CA GLN A 144 -1.87 2.73 -4.13
C GLN A 144 -0.98 2.65 -2.89
N THR A 145 0.32 2.84 -3.08
CA THR A 145 1.31 3.00 -1.99
C THR A 145 1.66 4.46 -1.71
N SER A 146 1.13 5.39 -2.52
CA SER A 146 1.17 6.83 -2.27
C SER A 146 -0.19 7.47 -2.54
N VAL A 147 -0.47 8.61 -1.92
CA VAL A 147 -1.66 9.42 -2.20
C VAL A 147 -1.33 10.90 -2.08
N ASP A 148 -1.75 11.69 -3.07
CA ASP A 148 -1.59 13.13 -3.07
C ASP A 148 -2.80 13.81 -2.42
N VAL A 149 -2.53 14.83 -1.60
CA VAL A 149 -3.53 15.66 -0.96
C VAL A 149 -3.19 17.13 -1.21
N THR A 150 -4.15 17.91 -1.67
CA THR A 150 -3.99 19.36 -1.91
C THR A 150 -4.98 20.16 -1.07
N GLY A 151 -4.52 21.26 -0.48
CA GLY A 151 -5.40 22.25 0.14
C GLY A 151 -5.83 23.30 -0.88
N VAL A 152 -7.12 23.58 -0.97
CA VAL A 152 -7.69 24.62 -1.84
C VAL A 152 -8.54 25.60 -1.04
N LEU A 153 -8.50 26.87 -1.42
CA LEU A 153 -9.47 27.85 -0.95
C LEU A 153 -10.82 27.63 -1.68
N PRO A 154 -11.96 27.93 -1.03
CA PRO A 154 -13.29 27.84 -1.64
C PRO A 154 -13.55 28.93 -2.69
#